data_AF-A0A212UAZ2-F1
#
_entry.id   AF-A0A212UAZ2-F1
#
_cell.length_a   1.000
_cell.length_b   1.000
_cell.length_c   1.000
_cell.angle_alpha   90.00
_cell.angle_beta   90.00
_cell.angle_gamma   90.00
#
_symmetry.space_group_name_H-M   'P 1'
#
loop_
_entity.id
_entity.type
_entity.pdbx_description
1 polymer ?
#
loop_
_entity_poly.entity_id
_entity_poly.type
_entity_poly.pdbx_seq_one_letter_code
_entity_poly.pdbx_strand_id
1 'polypeptide(L)'
;MKLLKLLAQLAELNPQQLNVAGPRRTALRRLAQAGTAVLPAVLTVLPQPVVARDVPTVLDVLKLGLTLSQLENELYSRALGLSNADAFLGTAENKAAIQTMQLHEQQHIALFTRLIQNSGGTLDAVPRFDFTGSKNGTQATLFPDVFTNFDTFLKVAQLLEDAGVRAYKGQVEYIQYDNYLLETALRVHSTEARHSSHIRTMRRQRGATVKSWVSPSDTPLGAAGTIAATAYAGEESSVQYLANNNPVPFTDSLPINVATPPLSQAAILAKVAEAFDEPITAQAAGTILGQFIY
;
A
#
# COMPACT_ATOMS: atom_id res chain seq x y z
N MET A 1 -41.52 -3.06 -14.26
CA MET A 1 -42.01 -4.35 -13.70
C MET A 1 -41.00 -5.52 -13.73
N LYS A 2 -39.69 -5.27 -13.83
CA LYS A 2 -38.62 -6.31 -13.72
C LYS A 2 -37.72 -6.13 -12.50
N LEU A 3 -37.66 -4.93 -11.91
CA LEU A 3 -36.88 -4.64 -10.70
C LEU A 3 -37.50 -5.25 -9.43
N LEU A 4 -38.83 -5.16 -9.28
CA LEU A 4 -39.55 -5.75 -8.15
C LEU A 4 -39.58 -7.29 -8.19
N LYS A 5 -39.50 -7.91 -9.39
CA LYS A 5 -39.36 -9.36 -9.55
C LYS A 5 -37.95 -9.85 -9.19
N LEU A 6 -36.92 -9.04 -9.46
CA LEU A 6 -35.54 -9.33 -9.06
C LEU A 6 -35.35 -9.25 -7.53
N LEU A 7 -36.00 -8.27 -6.88
CA LEU A 7 -35.98 -8.13 -5.42
C LEU A 7 -36.77 -9.22 -4.71
N ALA A 8 -37.89 -9.67 -5.29
CA ALA A 8 -38.64 -10.83 -4.78
C ALA A 8 -37.86 -12.15 -4.93
N GLN A 9 -37.12 -12.34 -6.03
CA GLN A 9 -36.26 -13.52 -6.25
C GLN A 9 -35.01 -13.54 -5.34
N LEU A 10 -34.51 -12.38 -4.91
CA LEU A 10 -33.41 -12.27 -3.93
C LEU A 10 -33.90 -12.48 -2.48
N ALA A 11 -35.18 -12.20 -2.20
CA ALA A 11 -35.80 -12.43 -0.90
C ALA A 11 -36.23 -13.89 -0.67
N GLU A 12 -36.34 -14.71 -1.72
CA GLU A 12 -36.65 -16.15 -1.66
C GLU A 12 -35.42 -17.07 -1.53
N LEU A 13 -34.22 -16.51 -1.38
CA LEU A 13 -33.02 -17.30 -1.10
C LEU A 13 -33.07 -17.83 0.35
N ASN A 14 -33.58 -19.06 0.43
CA ASN A 14 -33.76 -19.89 1.60
C ASN A 14 -32.47 -19.96 2.46
N PRO A 15 -32.46 -19.51 3.74
CA PRO A 15 -31.26 -19.55 4.60
C PRO A 15 -30.87 -20.97 5.08
N GLN A 16 -31.43 -22.03 4.49
CA GLN A 16 -31.27 -23.42 4.97
C GLN A 16 -30.37 -24.33 4.13
N GLN A 17 -29.51 -23.78 3.25
CA GLN A 17 -28.51 -24.60 2.53
C GLN A 17 -27.06 -24.12 2.66
N LEU A 18 -26.69 -23.53 3.80
CA LEU A 18 -25.29 -23.48 4.23
C LEU A 18 -24.96 -24.70 5.10
N ASN A 19 -24.91 -25.87 4.48
CA ASN A 19 -24.26 -27.04 5.05
C ASN A 19 -22.98 -27.33 4.27
N VAL A 20 -22.06 -26.35 4.26
CA VAL A 20 -20.69 -26.59 3.82
C VAL A 20 -20.00 -27.34 4.95
N ALA A 21 -19.89 -28.65 4.80
CA ALA A 21 -19.08 -29.47 5.69
C ALA A 21 -17.62 -28.99 5.61
N GLY A 22 -17.21 -28.17 6.58
CA GLY A 22 -15.89 -27.57 6.59
C GLY A 22 -14.75 -28.60 6.71
N PRO A 23 -13.51 -28.22 6.34
CA PRO A 23 -12.31 -29.07 6.39
C PRO A 23 -12.10 -29.78 7.74
N ARG A 24 -12.57 -29.17 8.83
CA ARG A 24 -12.47 -29.71 10.20
C ARG A 24 -13.22 -31.03 10.40
N ARG A 25 -14.39 -31.22 9.76
CA ARG A 25 -15.20 -32.46 9.91
C ARG A 25 -14.58 -33.62 9.12
N THR A 26 -13.89 -33.32 8.03
CA THR A 26 -13.15 -34.28 7.20
C THR A 26 -11.85 -34.72 7.90
N ALA A 27 -11.16 -33.80 8.59
CA ALA A 27 -9.98 -34.12 9.40
C ALA A 27 -10.32 -35.01 10.61
N LEU A 28 -11.42 -34.73 11.31
CA LEU A 28 -11.90 -35.54 12.44
C LEU A 28 -12.38 -36.94 11.99
N ARG A 29 -12.97 -37.08 10.80
CA ARG A 29 -13.34 -38.39 10.23
C ARG A 29 -12.13 -39.24 9.84
N ARG A 30 -11.01 -38.63 9.44
CA ARG A 30 -9.75 -39.35 9.13
C ARG A 30 -9.03 -39.83 10.39
N LEU A 31 -9.13 -39.09 11.49
CA LEU A 31 -8.63 -39.51 12.82
C LEU A 31 -9.44 -40.66 13.42
N ALA A 32 -10.74 -40.76 13.11
CA ALA A 32 -11.59 -41.85 13.60
C ALA A 32 -11.39 -43.19 12.86
N GLN A 33 -10.66 -43.23 11.74
CA GLN A 33 -10.44 -44.44 10.92
C GLN A 33 -9.04 -45.06 11.07
N ALA A 34 -8.17 -44.53 11.92
CA ALA A 34 -6.86 -45.11 12.17
C ALA A 34 -6.90 -45.96 13.44
N GLY A 35 -7.21 -47.25 13.24
CA GLY A 35 -7.07 -48.29 14.26
C GLY A 35 -5.62 -48.47 14.72
N THR A 36 -5.49 -48.88 15.97
CA THR A 36 -4.28 -49.21 16.74
C THR A 36 -3.09 -49.74 15.92
N ALA A 37 -2.02 -48.94 15.83
CA ALA A 37 -0.66 -49.43 15.61
C ALA A 37 0.34 -48.51 16.33
N VAL A 38 1.08 -49.08 17.28
CA VAL A 38 2.09 -48.42 18.11
C VAL A 38 3.38 -48.26 17.30
N LEU A 39 3.87 -47.04 17.11
CA LEU A 39 5.29 -46.74 16.84
C LEU A 39 5.68 -45.37 17.47
N PRO A 40 6.88 -45.24 18.07
CA PRO A 40 7.30 -44.06 18.82
C PRO A 40 8.13 -43.07 17.98
N ALA A 41 8.13 -41.80 18.45
CA ALA A 41 9.00 -40.69 18.05
C ALA A 41 8.70 -39.95 16.73
N VAL A 42 7.78 -38.96 16.79
CA VAL A 42 7.89 -37.72 16.00
C VAL A 42 7.54 -36.54 16.91
N LEU A 43 8.41 -35.54 16.91
CA LEU A 43 8.35 -34.31 17.69
C LEU A 43 6.95 -33.69 17.72
N THR A 44 6.49 -33.37 18.93
CA THR A 44 5.33 -32.52 19.19
C THR A 44 5.58 -31.11 18.63
N VAL A 45 5.12 -30.83 17.42
CA VAL A 45 4.85 -29.45 16.99
C VAL A 45 3.55 -29.05 17.67
N LEU A 46 3.66 -28.38 18.82
CA LEU A 46 2.53 -27.65 19.37
C LEU A 46 2.12 -26.59 18.34
N PRO A 47 0.84 -26.51 17.92
CA PRO A 47 0.39 -25.37 17.14
C PRO A 47 0.62 -24.13 17.99
N GLN A 48 1.55 -23.28 17.56
CA GLN A 48 1.64 -21.92 18.07
C GLN A 48 0.25 -21.30 17.95
N PRO A 49 -0.25 -20.56 18.97
CA PRO A 49 -1.51 -19.87 18.84
C PRO A 49 -1.40 -18.97 17.61
N VAL A 50 -2.23 -19.24 16.60
CA VAL A 50 -2.49 -18.27 15.55
C VAL A 50 -3.07 -17.08 16.28
N VAL A 51 -2.26 -16.05 16.48
CA VAL A 51 -2.75 -14.75 16.92
C VAL A 51 -3.81 -14.37 15.89
N ALA A 52 -5.07 -14.33 16.30
CA ALA A 52 -6.13 -13.77 15.48
C ALA A 52 -5.70 -12.33 15.20
N ARG A 53 -5.27 -12.06 13.96
CA ARG A 53 -5.07 -10.69 13.52
C ARG A 53 -6.46 -10.10 13.34
N ASP A 54 -6.73 -8.98 14.00
CA ASP A 54 -7.94 -8.22 13.75
C ASP A 54 -7.98 -7.85 12.27
N VAL A 55 -9.08 -8.23 11.60
CA VAL A 55 -9.31 -7.88 10.20
C VAL A 55 -9.63 -6.38 10.15
N PRO A 56 -8.91 -5.56 9.37
CA PRO A 56 -9.17 -4.13 9.26
C PRO A 56 -10.65 -3.83 8.95
N THR A 57 -11.22 -2.87 9.67
CA THR A 57 -12.56 -2.35 9.39
C THR A 57 -12.52 -1.24 8.34
N VAL A 58 -13.68 -0.89 7.78
CA VAL A 58 -13.81 0.29 6.90
C VAL A 58 -13.34 1.56 7.62
N LEU A 59 -13.63 1.71 8.91
CA LEU A 59 -13.17 2.86 9.70
C LEU A 59 -11.64 2.90 9.80
N ASP A 60 -10.99 1.75 9.98
CA ASP A 60 -9.53 1.66 10.03
C ASP A 60 -8.91 2.07 8.67
N VAL A 61 -9.51 1.67 7.56
CA VAL A 61 -9.09 2.09 6.21
C VAL A 61 -9.19 3.60 6.04
N LEU A 62 -10.31 4.20 6.44
CA LEU A 62 -10.51 5.65 6.32
C LEU A 62 -9.53 6.44 7.21
N LYS A 63 -9.27 5.95 8.43
CA LYS A 63 -8.31 6.56 9.35
C LYS A 63 -6.88 6.43 8.82
N LEU A 64 -6.51 5.29 8.26
CA LEU A 64 -5.21 5.11 7.62
C LEU A 64 -5.01 6.12 6.47
N GLY A 65 -6.00 6.25 5.58
CA GLY A 65 -5.97 7.23 4.49
C GLY A 65 -5.85 8.67 4.99
N LEU A 66 -6.58 9.03 6.05
CA LEU A 66 -6.48 10.34 6.69
C LEU A 66 -5.06 10.61 7.23
N THR A 67 -4.47 9.65 7.94
CA THR A 67 -3.12 9.82 8.53
C THR A 67 -2.03 9.89 7.46
N LEU A 68 -2.12 9.11 6.37
CA LEU A 68 -1.22 9.21 5.23
C LEU A 68 -1.27 10.61 4.61
N SER A 69 -2.48 11.09 4.30
CA SER A 69 -2.67 12.42 3.69
C SER A 69 -2.16 13.54 4.62
N GLN A 70 -2.34 13.40 5.94
CA GLN A 70 -1.81 14.35 6.94
C GLN A 70 -0.27 14.38 6.97
N LEU A 71 0.37 13.21 6.88
CA LEU A 71 1.82 13.10 6.85
C LEU A 71 2.39 13.78 5.59
N GLU A 72 1.82 13.51 4.42
CA GLU A 72 2.27 14.07 3.14
C GLU A 72 2.00 15.57 3.06
N ASN A 73 0.80 16.03 3.46
CA ASN A 73 0.51 17.46 3.55
C ASN A 73 1.52 18.20 4.46
N GLU A 74 1.88 17.62 5.62
CA GLU A 74 2.85 18.24 6.52
C GLU A 74 4.25 18.31 5.89
N LEU A 75 4.71 17.24 5.20
CA LEU A 75 5.99 17.23 4.49
C LEU A 75 6.06 18.39 3.49
N TYR A 76 5.03 18.53 2.65
CA TYR A 76 4.95 19.58 1.63
C TYR A 76 4.81 20.97 2.27
N SER A 77 4.00 21.10 3.32
CA SER A 77 3.83 22.36 4.05
C SER A 77 5.14 22.87 4.63
N ARG A 78 5.97 21.99 5.21
CA ARG A 78 7.27 22.37 5.76
C ARG A 78 8.24 22.83 4.69
N ALA A 79 8.34 22.12 3.57
CA ALA A 79 9.20 22.50 2.46
C ALA A 79 8.81 23.87 1.85
N LEU A 80 7.51 24.10 1.66
CA LEU A 80 6.98 25.36 1.16
C LEU A 80 7.10 26.52 2.16
N GLY A 81 7.12 26.20 3.46
CA GLY A 81 7.25 27.16 4.56
C GLY A 81 8.69 27.52 4.94
N LEU A 82 9.71 26.93 4.30
CA LEU A 82 11.11 27.30 4.53
C LEU A 82 11.32 28.78 4.16
N SER A 83 12.12 29.50 4.96
CA SER A 83 12.46 30.91 4.67
C SER A 83 13.21 31.06 3.33
N ASN A 84 13.87 30.01 2.87
CA ASN A 84 14.58 29.91 1.60
C ASN A 84 13.91 28.94 0.61
N ALA A 85 12.58 28.75 0.68
CA ALA A 85 11.86 27.75 -0.13
C ALA A 85 12.16 27.83 -1.64
N ASP A 86 12.28 29.03 -2.23
CA ASP A 86 12.59 29.18 -3.66
C ASP A 86 13.98 28.62 -4.00
N ALA A 87 14.98 28.87 -3.14
CA ALA A 87 16.32 28.32 -3.31
C ALA A 87 16.37 26.82 -3.03
N PHE A 88 15.61 26.35 -2.02
CA PHE A 88 15.53 24.94 -1.65
C PHE A 88 14.90 24.09 -2.76
N LEU A 89 13.77 24.51 -3.32
CA LEU A 89 13.06 23.79 -4.39
C LEU A 89 13.72 23.98 -5.76
N GLY A 90 14.62 24.95 -5.88
CA GLY A 90 15.54 25.16 -7.00
C GLY A 90 14.90 25.82 -8.23
N THR A 91 13.63 25.53 -8.54
CA THR A 91 12.91 26.13 -9.67
C THR A 91 11.46 26.47 -9.32
N ALA A 92 10.87 27.39 -10.07
CA ALA A 92 9.46 27.75 -9.92
C ALA A 92 8.52 26.58 -10.29
N GLU A 93 8.91 25.76 -11.26
CA GLU A 93 8.17 24.56 -11.68
C GLU A 93 8.12 23.53 -10.56
N ASN A 94 9.24 23.25 -9.89
CA ASN A 94 9.28 22.33 -8.75
C ASN A 94 8.41 22.86 -7.61
N LYS A 95 8.47 24.17 -7.32
CA LYS A 95 7.63 24.78 -6.30
C LYS A 95 6.14 24.65 -6.63
N ALA A 96 5.74 24.94 -7.86
CA ALA A 96 4.35 24.79 -8.31
C ALA A 96 3.86 23.33 -8.23
N ALA A 97 4.74 22.37 -8.55
CA ALA A 97 4.43 20.95 -8.40
C ALA A 97 4.18 20.57 -6.93
N ILE A 98 5.07 20.95 -6.02
CA ILE A 98 4.91 20.69 -4.57
C ILE A 98 3.66 21.39 -4.00
N GLN A 99 3.34 22.61 -4.45
CA GLN A 99 2.10 23.30 -4.10
C GLN A 99 0.85 22.54 -4.57
N THR A 100 0.90 21.98 -5.78
CA THR A 100 -0.20 21.18 -6.33
C THR A 100 -0.41 19.90 -5.54
N MET A 101 0.67 19.20 -5.18
CA MET A 101 0.61 18.00 -4.34
C MET A 101 0.03 18.31 -2.96
N GLN A 102 0.53 19.36 -2.29
CA GLN A 102 -0.01 19.82 -1.01
C GLN A 102 -1.53 20.12 -1.08
N LEU A 103 -1.99 20.76 -2.16
CA LEU A 103 -3.41 21.06 -2.35
C LEU A 103 -4.25 19.78 -2.46
N HIS A 104 -3.77 18.78 -3.20
CA HIS A 104 -4.44 17.48 -3.27
C HIS A 104 -4.50 16.81 -1.91
N GLU A 105 -3.41 16.86 -1.11
CA GLU A 105 -3.43 16.28 0.24
C GLU A 105 -4.41 16.98 1.18
N GLN A 106 -4.57 18.29 1.09
CA GLN A 106 -5.61 19.01 1.84
C GLN A 106 -7.02 18.56 1.44
N GLN A 107 -7.23 18.28 0.15
CA GLN A 107 -8.51 17.77 -0.36
C GLN A 107 -8.76 16.33 0.13
N HIS A 108 -7.73 15.48 0.14
CA HIS A 108 -7.80 14.12 0.68
C HIS A 108 -8.11 14.13 2.19
N ILE A 109 -7.42 14.97 2.97
CA ILE A 109 -7.71 15.16 4.41
C ILE A 109 -9.18 15.56 4.63
N ALA A 110 -9.67 16.56 3.89
CA ALA A 110 -11.05 17.02 4.01
C ALA A 110 -12.06 15.92 3.62
N LEU A 111 -11.75 15.15 2.58
CA LEU A 111 -12.55 14.01 2.15
C LEU A 111 -12.63 12.93 3.22
N PHE A 112 -11.50 12.40 3.71
CA PHE A 112 -11.48 11.34 4.71
C PHE A 112 -12.09 11.78 6.04
N THR A 113 -11.84 13.02 6.45
CA THR A 113 -12.47 13.62 7.65
C THR A 113 -13.99 13.56 7.55
N ARG A 114 -14.55 13.98 6.42
CA ARG A 114 -15.99 13.94 6.17
C ARG A 114 -16.54 12.51 6.11
N LEU A 115 -15.82 11.58 5.47
CA LEU A 115 -16.25 10.17 5.39
C LEU A 115 -16.32 9.54 6.79
N ILE A 116 -15.30 9.78 7.62
CA ILE A 116 -15.26 9.29 9.01
C ILE A 116 -16.43 9.86 9.81
N GLN A 117 -16.62 11.17 9.79
CA GLN A 117 -17.71 11.82 10.54
C GLN A 117 -19.10 11.35 10.07
N ASN A 118 -19.31 11.23 8.75
CA ASN A 118 -20.58 10.77 8.20
C ASN A 118 -20.89 9.30 8.55
N SER A 119 -19.85 8.48 8.78
CA SER A 119 -20.01 7.11 9.27
C SER A 119 -20.33 7.02 10.78
N GLY A 120 -20.34 8.16 11.49
CA GLY A 120 -20.45 8.21 12.95
C GLY A 120 -19.14 7.89 13.68
N GLY A 121 -18.04 7.73 12.94
CA GLY A 121 -16.71 7.51 13.50
C GLY A 121 -16.12 8.77 14.13
N THR A 122 -15.19 8.57 15.07
CA THR A 122 -14.45 9.65 15.72
C THR A 122 -13.13 9.91 15.00
N LEU A 123 -12.77 11.18 14.91
CA LEU A 123 -11.45 11.61 14.41
C LEU A 123 -10.42 11.45 15.52
N ASP A 124 -9.26 10.92 15.16
CA ASP A 124 -8.11 10.87 16.05
C ASP A 124 -7.37 12.21 16.01
N ALA A 125 -6.57 12.50 17.04
CA ALA A 125 -5.73 13.68 17.06
C ALA A 125 -4.68 13.61 15.94
N VAL A 126 -4.44 14.74 15.27
CA VAL A 126 -3.39 14.83 14.23
C VAL A 126 -2.03 14.53 14.88
N PRO A 127 -1.28 13.53 14.40
CA PRO A 127 0.03 13.20 14.95
C PRO A 127 1.04 14.34 14.75
N ARG A 128 2.11 14.32 15.54
CA ARG A 128 3.29 15.14 15.26
C ARG A 128 4.25 14.35 14.38
N PHE A 129 4.84 15.05 13.40
CA PHE A 129 5.69 14.41 12.40
C PHE A 129 7.15 14.86 12.49
N ASP A 130 8.08 13.91 12.42
CA ASP A 130 9.53 14.09 12.32
C ASP A 130 10.06 13.36 11.07
N PHE A 131 10.20 14.11 9.97
CA PHE A 131 10.68 13.60 8.67
C PHE A 131 12.16 13.23 8.66
N THR A 132 12.91 13.54 9.72
CA THR A 132 14.28 13.04 9.85
C THR A 132 14.30 11.55 10.20
N GLY A 133 13.15 10.99 10.62
CA GLY A 133 13.02 9.61 11.07
C GLY A 133 13.66 9.35 12.43
N SER A 134 14.12 10.39 13.15
CA SER A 134 14.72 10.26 14.49
C SER A 134 13.71 10.07 15.61
N LYS A 135 12.40 10.19 15.30
CA LYS A 135 11.31 10.21 16.28
C LYS A 135 11.57 11.20 17.41
N ASN A 136 11.81 12.46 17.03
CA ASN A 136 12.13 13.54 17.97
C ASN A 136 13.34 13.20 18.85
N GLY A 137 14.39 12.64 18.23
CA GLY A 137 15.64 12.29 18.88
C GLY A 137 15.63 10.99 19.71
N THR A 138 14.55 10.20 19.66
CA THR A 138 14.49 8.93 20.40
C THR A 138 15.18 7.76 19.68
N GLN A 139 15.56 7.93 18.41
CA GLN A 139 16.35 6.96 17.64
C GLN A 139 17.30 7.63 16.64
N ALA A 140 18.16 6.84 16.01
CA ALA A 140 19.11 7.32 15.02
C ALA A 140 18.41 8.01 13.83
N THR A 141 18.96 9.15 13.40
CA THR A 141 18.42 9.94 12.30
C THR A 141 18.64 9.25 10.95
N LEU A 142 17.58 9.11 10.16
CA LEU A 142 17.62 8.51 8.83
C LEU A 142 17.82 9.54 7.71
N PHE A 143 17.17 10.69 7.84
CA PHE A 143 17.15 11.75 6.83
C PHE A 143 17.54 13.10 7.47
N PRO A 144 18.80 13.26 7.91
CA PRO A 144 19.22 14.40 8.74
C PRO A 144 19.10 15.75 8.03
N ASP A 145 19.14 15.76 6.70
CA ASP A 145 19.14 16.95 5.85
C ASP A 145 17.86 17.07 5.01
N VAL A 146 16.75 16.43 5.39
CA VAL A 146 15.49 16.41 4.61
C VAL A 146 14.93 17.80 4.27
N PHE A 147 15.21 18.83 5.08
CA PHE A 147 14.78 20.22 4.81
C PHE A 147 15.94 21.17 4.49
N THR A 148 17.14 20.65 4.26
CA THR A 148 18.32 21.43 3.82
C THR A 148 18.93 20.91 2.53
N ASN A 149 18.54 19.70 2.11
CA ASN A 149 18.96 19.04 0.88
C ASN A 149 17.74 18.56 0.09
N PHE A 150 17.53 19.14 -1.08
CA PHE A 150 16.38 18.82 -1.92
C PHE A 150 16.39 17.38 -2.44
N ASP A 151 17.56 16.75 -2.61
CA ASP A 151 17.63 15.34 -3.00
C ASP A 151 17.17 14.41 -1.88
N THR A 152 17.46 14.75 -0.62
CA THR A 152 16.96 14.00 0.53
C THR A 152 15.45 14.19 0.68
N PHE A 153 14.96 15.42 0.51
CA PHE A 153 13.53 15.70 0.47
C PHE A 153 12.80 14.84 -0.56
N LEU A 154 13.27 14.82 -1.80
CA LEU A 154 12.64 14.03 -2.86
C LEU A 154 12.72 12.52 -2.61
N LYS A 155 13.75 12.03 -1.91
CA LYS A 155 13.80 10.62 -1.47
C LYS A 155 12.70 10.32 -0.44
N VAL A 156 12.50 11.20 0.55
CA VAL A 156 11.43 11.02 1.54
C VAL A 156 10.06 11.15 0.88
N ALA A 157 9.84 12.14 0.01
CA ALA A 157 8.61 12.28 -0.75
C ALA A 157 8.33 11.01 -1.58
N GLN A 158 9.32 10.50 -2.33
CA GLN A 158 9.13 9.27 -3.10
C GLN A 158 8.75 8.09 -2.20
N LEU A 159 9.42 7.93 -1.06
CA LEU A 159 9.13 6.84 -0.12
C LEU A 159 7.68 6.88 0.35
N LEU A 160 7.18 8.07 0.72
CA LEU A 160 5.82 8.24 1.21
C LEU A 160 4.79 8.02 0.10
N GLU A 161 4.98 8.66 -1.05
CA GLU A 161 4.08 8.56 -2.21
C GLU A 161 3.97 7.12 -2.72
N ASP A 162 5.10 6.42 -2.88
CA ASP A 162 5.10 5.01 -3.30
C ASP A 162 4.42 4.13 -2.22
N ALA A 163 4.69 4.37 -0.94
CA ALA A 163 4.03 3.64 0.14
C ALA A 163 2.53 3.93 0.20
N GLY A 164 2.10 5.16 -0.06
CA GLY A 164 0.71 5.61 -0.10
C GLY A 164 -0.09 4.88 -1.18
N VAL A 165 0.40 4.89 -2.44
CA VAL A 165 -0.18 4.13 -3.56
C VAL A 165 -0.43 2.67 -3.16
N ARG A 166 0.60 2.04 -2.61
CA ARG A 166 0.56 0.63 -2.23
C ARG A 166 -0.33 0.36 -1.02
N ALA A 167 -0.38 1.27 -0.06
CA ALA A 167 -1.25 1.17 1.10
C ALA A 167 -2.71 1.24 0.67
N TYR A 168 -3.07 2.20 -0.19
CA TYR A 168 -4.42 2.32 -0.75
C TYR A 168 -4.82 1.05 -1.51
N LYS A 169 -3.93 0.52 -2.36
CA LYS A 169 -4.18 -0.76 -3.07
C LYS A 169 -4.42 -1.90 -2.08
N GLY A 170 -3.63 -1.99 -1.01
CA GLY A 170 -3.78 -3.01 0.02
C GLY A 170 -5.04 -2.86 0.87
N GLN A 171 -5.68 -1.69 0.90
CA GLN A 171 -6.93 -1.50 1.62
C GLN A 171 -8.17 -1.84 0.79
N VAL A 172 -8.05 -1.99 -0.53
CA VAL A 172 -9.18 -2.23 -1.44
C VAL A 172 -10.02 -3.43 -1.01
N GLU A 173 -9.38 -4.50 -0.51
CA GLU A 173 -10.09 -5.73 -0.13
C GLU A 173 -11.15 -5.53 0.97
N TYR A 174 -10.98 -4.50 1.81
CA TYR A 174 -11.87 -4.17 2.94
C TYR A 174 -13.00 -3.21 2.56
N ILE A 175 -12.86 -2.48 1.44
CA ILE A 175 -13.83 -1.46 1.00
C ILE A 175 -14.52 -1.80 -0.32
N GLN A 176 -14.08 -2.84 -1.04
CA GLN A 176 -14.60 -3.22 -2.35
C GLN A 176 -16.10 -3.56 -2.39
N TYR A 177 -16.73 -3.79 -1.23
CA TYR A 177 -18.16 -4.10 -1.12
C TYR A 177 -19.05 -2.85 -1.06
N ASP A 178 -18.45 -1.67 -0.91
CA ASP A 178 -19.13 -0.38 -1.01
C ASP A 178 -18.66 0.34 -2.27
N ASN A 179 -19.54 0.45 -3.28
CA ASN A 179 -19.20 1.06 -4.57
C ASN A 179 -18.72 2.50 -4.44
N TYR A 180 -19.25 3.26 -3.49
CA TYR A 180 -18.89 4.66 -3.29
C TYR A 180 -17.49 4.78 -2.68
N LEU A 181 -17.17 3.94 -1.70
CA LEU A 181 -15.82 3.90 -1.11
C LEU A 181 -14.80 3.35 -2.09
N LEU A 182 -15.15 2.31 -2.85
CA LEU A 182 -14.28 1.75 -3.90
C LEU A 182 -13.96 2.79 -4.97
N GLU A 183 -14.96 3.48 -5.52
CA GLU A 183 -14.75 4.54 -6.51
C GLU A 183 -13.89 5.68 -5.94
N THR A 184 -14.14 6.04 -4.68
CA THR A 184 -13.37 7.07 -3.97
C THR A 184 -11.89 6.67 -3.85
N ALA A 185 -11.61 5.46 -3.37
CA ALA A 185 -10.25 4.96 -3.20
C ALA A 185 -9.50 4.84 -4.55
N LEU A 186 -10.17 4.40 -5.61
CA LEU A 186 -9.58 4.35 -6.96
C LEU A 186 -9.17 5.73 -7.47
N ARG A 187 -9.97 6.77 -7.18
CA ARG A 187 -9.64 8.16 -7.57
C ARG A 187 -8.45 8.69 -6.79
N VAL A 188 -8.41 8.50 -5.47
CA VAL A 188 -7.28 8.90 -4.62
C VAL A 188 -6.01 8.16 -5.04
N HIS A 189 -6.06 6.83 -5.16
CA HIS A 189 -4.94 6.02 -5.64
C HIS A 189 -4.39 6.51 -6.99
N SER A 190 -5.25 6.93 -7.91
CA SER A 190 -4.82 7.50 -9.19
C SER A 190 -4.09 8.83 -9.04
N THR A 191 -4.51 9.67 -8.09
CA THR A 191 -3.83 10.93 -7.74
C THR A 191 -2.44 10.65 -7.16
N GLU A 192 -2.34 9.78 -6.14
CA GLU A 192 -1.05 9.39 -5.54
C GLU A 192 -0.07 8.82 -6.56
N ALA A 193 -0.55 7.95 -7.47
CA ALA A 193 0.30 7.39 -8.51
C ALA A 193 0.88 8.46 -9.45
N ARG A 194 0.15 9.56 -9.69
CA ARG A 194 0.68 10.71 -10.45
C ARG A 194 1.69 11.51 -9.65
N HIS A 195 1.49 11.66 -8.34
CA HIS A 195 2.44 12.34 -7.48
C HIS A 195 3.75 11.58 -7.38
N SER A 196 3.71 10.28 -7.07
CA SER A 196 4.85 9.37 -7.12
C SER A 196 5.64 9.50 -8.43
N SER A 197 4.96 9.39 -9.58
CA SER A 197 5.58 9.52 -10.91
C SER A 197 6.24 10.88 -11.13
N HIS A 198 5.63 11.96 -10.63
CA HIS A 198 6.16 13.31 -10.74
C HIS A 198 7.37 13.54 -9.83
N ILE A 199 7.32 13.10 -8.56
CA ILE A 199 8.48 13.13 -7.65
C ILE A 199 9.67 12.37 -8.28
N ARG A 200 9.40 11.17 -8.83
CA ARG A 200 10.40 10.36 -9.53
C ARG A 200 10.98 11.09 -10.75
N THR A 201 10.16 11.87 -11.46
CA THR A 201 10.63 12.75 -12.55
C THR A 201 11.58 13.83 -12.05
N MET A 202 11.25 14.52 -10.96
CA MET A 202 12.14 15.51 -10.35
C MET A 202 13.46 14.87 -9.90
N ARG A 203 13.42 13.67 -9.33
CA ARG A 203 14.65 12.92 -8.97
C ARG A 203 15.50 12.58 -10.19
N ARG A 204 14.90 12.14 -11.30
CA ARG A 204 15.63 11.87 -12.56
C ARG A 204 16.28 13.12 -13.14
N GLN A 205 15.58 14.26 -13.13
CA GLN A 205 16.15 15.55 -13.57
C GLN A 205 17.37 15.96 -12.75
N ARG A 206 17.50 15.44 -11.53
CA ARG A 206 18.64 15.62 -10.63
C ARG A 206 19.65 14.47 -10.67
N GLY A 207 19.52 13.55 -11.65
CA GLY A 207 20.49 12.48 -11.90
C GLY A 207 20.22 11.17 -11.17
N ALA A 208 19.10 11.01 -10.45
CA ALA A 208 18.77 9.74 -9.84
C ALA A 208 18.39 8.69 -10.90
N THR A 209 18.87 7.45 -10.73
CA THR A 209 18.47 6.32 -11.57
C THR A 209 17.19 5.72 -10.98
N VAL A 210 16.03 6.24 -11.39
CA VAL A 210 14.70 5.71 -11.03
C VAL A 210 13.71 5.80 -12.17
N LYS A 211 12.78 4.85 -12.29
CA LYS A 211 11.66 4.88 -13.25
C LYS A 211 10.49 5.73 -12.76
N SER A 212 9.55 6.02 -13.66
CA SER A 212 8.32 6.78 -13.33
C SER A 212 7.32 5.96 -12.49
N TRP A 213 7.59 4.67 -12.34
CA TRP A 213 6.89 3.71 -11.50
C TRP A 213 7.93 2.97 -10.66
N VAL A 214 7.48 2.15 -9.70
CA VAL A 214 8.39 1.37 -8.86
C VAL A 214 9.10 0.30 -9.70
N SER A 215 10.40 0.12 -9.47
CA SER A 215 11.18 -0.87 -10.21
C SER A 215 12.30 -1.47 -9.36
N PRO A 216 12.55 -2.79 -9.47
CA PRO A 216 13.74 -3.41 -8.89
C PRO A 216 15.07 -2.85 -9.40
N SER A 217 15.06 -2.12 -10.53
CA SER A 217 16.23 -1.44 -11.09
C SER A 217 16.43 -0.01 -10.58
N ASP A 218 15.53 0.50 -9.74
CA ASP A 218 15.68 1.80 -9.11
C ASP A 218 16.86 1.82 -8.14
N THR A 219 17.52 2.97 -8.03
CA THR A 219 18.48 3.19 -6.95
C THR A 219 17.75 3.07 -5.60
N PRO A 220 18.15 2.15 -4.71
CA PRO A 220 17.47 1.97 -3.43
C PRO A 220 17.44 3.26 -2.60
N LEU A 221 16.31 3.53 -1.94
CA LEU A 221 16.18 4.67 -1.02
C LEU A 221 16.89 4.44 0.32
N GLY A 222 17.23 3.19 0.65
CA GLY A 222 17.91 2.78 1.87
C GLY A 222 18.46 1.36 1.77
N ALA A 223 19.18 0.92 2.80
CA ALA A 223 19.69 -0.45 2.88
C ALA A 223 18.56 -1.48 3.11
N ALA A 224 18.84 -2.76 2.89
CA ALA A 224 17.95 -3.85 3.28
C ALA A 224 17.64 -3.81 4.79
N GLY A 225 16.39 -4.05 5.18
CA GLY A 225 15.93 -3.96 6.58
C GLY A 225 15.63 -2.54 7.08
N THR A 226 15.73 -1.52 6.21
CA THR A 226 15.26 -0.16 6.52
C THR A 226 13.77 0.01 6.25
N ILE A 227 13.20 1.14 6.63
CA ILE A 227 11.80 1.45 6.32
C ILE A 227 11.48 1.44 4.81
N ALA A 228 12.48 1.75 3.97
CA ALA A 228 12.36 1.61 2.53
C ALA A 228 12.16 0.14 2.11
N ALA A 229 12.82 -0.81 2.76
CA ALA A 229 12.60 -2.23 2.47
C ALA A 229 11.16 -2.66 2.80
N THR A 230 10.57 -2.12 3.87
CA THR A 230 9.14 -2.35 4.19
C THR A 230 8.23 -1.75 3.12
N ALA A 231 8.55 -0.54 2.64
CA ALA A 231 7.76 0.15 1.61
C ALA A 231 7.87 -0.49 0.22
N TYR A 232 8.94 -1.25 -0.06
CA TYR A 232 9.21 -1.90 -1.35
C TYR A 232 9.10 -3.44 -1.33
N ALA A 233 8.65 -4.02 -0.21
CA ALA A 233 8.59 -5.48 -0.05
C ALA A 233 7.64 -6.11 -1.08
N GLY A 234 8.13 -7.07 -1.88
CA GLY A 234 7.32 -7.81 -2.85
C GLY A 234 7.31 -7.21 -4.26
N GLU A 235 7.85 -6.00 -4.48
CA GLU A 235 7.91 -5.37 -5.82
C GLU A 235 8.73 -6.16 -6.84
N GLU A 236 9.51 -7.15 -6.39
CA GLU A 236 10.18 -8.11 -7.25
C GLU A 236 9.27 -9.23 -7.77
N SER A 237 8.00 -9.28 -7.32
CA SER A 237 7.05 -10.33 -7.66
C SER A 237 6.74 -10.33 -9.16
N SER A 238 6.96 -11.48 -9.78
CA SER A 238 6.57 -11.75 -11.17
C SER A 238 5.26 -12.54 -11.27
N VAL A 239 4.57 -12.74 -10.14
CA VAL A 239 3.32 -13.50 -10.04
C VAL A 239 2.24 -12.62 -9.43
N GLN A 240 1.20 -12.34 -10.21
CA GLN A 240 0.00 -11.68 -9.69
C GLN A 240 -1.04 -12.74 -9.34
N TYR A 241 -1.80 -12.51 -8.27
CA TYR A 241 -2.86 -13.40 -7.84
C TYR A 241 -4.23 -12.76 -8.03
N LEU A 242 -5.16 -13.54 -8.58
CA LEU A 242 -6.58 -13.23 -8.60
C LEU A 242 -7.25 -13.79 -7.32
N ALA A 243 -8.55 -13.54 -7.19
CA ALA A 243 -9.37 -14.12 -6.12
C ALA A 243 -9.15 -15.64 -5.99
N ASN A 244 -9.18 -16.12 -4.75
CA ASN A 244 -8.89 -17.52 -4.36
C ASN A 244 -7.45 -17.97 -4.62
N ASN A 245 -6.49 -17.04 -4.67
CA ASN A 245 -5.06 -17.34 -4.84
C ASN A 245 -4.74 -18.03 -6.18
N ASN A 246 -5.51 -17.69 -7.22
CA ASN A 246 -5.27 -18.17 -8.58
C ASN A 246 -4.20 -17.29 -9.25
N PRO A 247 -3.01 -17.82 -9.59
CA PRO A 247 -1.98 -17.02 -10.24
C PRO A 247 -2.41 -16.65 -11.66
N VAL A 248 -2.13 -15.42 -12.07
CA VAL A 248 -2.21 -15.01 -13.47
C VAL A 248 -1.09 -15.72 -14.22
N PRO A 249 -1.38 -16.49 -15.29
CA PRO A 249 -0.43 -17.41 -15.91
C PRO A 249 0.55 -16.68 -16.85
N PHE A 250 1.25 -15.65 -16.35
CA PHE A 250 2.16 -14.85 -17.18
C PHE A 250 3.22 -15.70 -17.86
N THR A 251 3.72 -16.77 -17.24
CA THR A 251 4.72 -17.68 -17.83
C THR A 251 4.27 -18.30 -19.14
N ASP A 252 2.97 -18.57 -19.27
CA ASP A 252 2.38 -19.30 -20.40
C ASP A 252 1.67 -18.34 -21.36
N SER A 253 1.38 -17.11 -20.91
CA SER A 253 0.58 -16.13 -21.63
C SER A 253 1.31 -14.81 -21.94
N LEU A 254 2.66 -14.74 -21.84
CA LEU A 254 3.40 -13.49 -22.08
C LEU A 254 3.02 -12.85 -23.43
N PRO A 255 2.50 -11.60 -23.45
CA PRO A 255 2.23 -10.89 -24.68
C PRO A 255 3.49 -10.26 -25.30
N ILE A 256 3.45 -10.18 -26.64
CA ILE A 256 4.36 -9.58 -27.64
C ILE A 256 5.69 -8.99 -27.10
N ASN A 257 6.79 -9.71 -27.37
CA ASN A 257 8.15 -9.21 -27.26
C ASN A 257 8.44 -8.18 -28.38
N VAL A 258 8.04 -6.93 -28.16
CA VAL A 258 8.25 -5.81 -29.10
C VAL A 258 9.65 -5.20 -29.00
N ALA A 259 10.52 -5.71 -28.14
CA ALA A 259 11.86 -5.17 -27.95
C ALA A 259 12.76 -5.47 -29.15
N THR A 260 13.68 -4.55 -29.45
CA THR A 260 14.71 -4.74 -30.48
C THR A 260 16.09 -4.46 -29.87
N PRO A 261 16.94 -5.48 -29.65
CA PRO A 261 16.69 -6.90 -29.91
C PRO A 261 15.64 -7.51 -28.96
N PRO A 262 15.04 -8.67 -29.32
CA PRO A 262 14.08 -9.36 -28.48
C PRO A 262 14.63 -9.63 -27.08
N LEU A 263 13.82 -9.39 -26.04
CA LEU A 263 14.17 -9.73 -24.66
C LEU A 263 14.13 -11.25 -24.43
N SER A 264 14.94 -11.75 -23.49
CA SER A 264 14.80 -13.13 -23.00
C SER A 264 13.50 -13.31 -22.21
N GLN A 265 13.02 -14.55 -22.06
CA GLN A 265 11.81 -14.82 -21.29
C GLN A 265 11.91 -14.35 -19.83
N ALA A 266 13.08 -14.51 -19.20
CA ALA A 266 13.35 -13.97 -17.87
C ALA A 266 13.27 -12.43 -17.84
N ALA A 267 13.77 -11.75 -18.88
CA ALA A 267 13.70 -10.30 -18.97
C ALA A 267 12.28 -9.78 -19.23
N ILE A 268 11.42 -10.55 -19.91
CA ILE A 268 10.00 -10.23 -20.05
C ILE A 268 9.26 -10.46 -18.72
N LEU A 269 9.52 -11.57 -18.02
CA LEU A 269 8.93 -11.81 -16.70
C LEU A 269 9.32 -10.74 -15.68
N ALA A 270 10.55 -10.21 -15.74
CA ALA A 270 10.95 -9.07 -14.93
C ALA A 270 10.15 -7.78 -15.22
N LYS A 271 9.49 -7.67 -16.38
CA LYS A 271 8.56 -6.57 -16.68
C LYS A 271 7.19 -6.72 -16.05
N VAL A 272 6.81 -7.92 -15.62
CA VAL A 272 5.55 -8.15 -14.90
C VAL A 272 5.57 -7.40 -13.56
N ALA A 273 6.66 -7.53 -12.81
CA ALA A 273 6.90 -6.79 -11.58
C ALA A 273 6.72 -5.27 -11.77
N GLU A 274 7.22 -4.74 -12.88
CA GLU A 274 7.14 -3.31 -13.21
C GLU A 274 5.76 -2.86 -13.74
N ALA A 275 4.83 -3.80 -13.98
CA ALA A 275 3.49 -3.50 -14.50
C ALA A 275 2.43 -3.38 -13.40
N PHE A 276 2.75 -3.81 -12.17
CA PHE A 276 1.84 -3.82 -11.04
C PHE A 276 2.58 -3.41 -9.77
N ASP A 277 2.17 -2.30 -9.14
CA ASP A 277 2.67 -1.99 -7.79
C ASP A 277 2.04 -2.97 -6.79
N GLU A 278 2.81 -3.61 -5.91
CA GLU A 278 2.27 -4.62 -5.00
C GLU A 278 1.57 -3.97 -3.79
N PRO A 279 0.42 -4.48 -3.34
CA PRO A 279 -0.23 -3.92 -2.15
C PRO A 279 0.64 -4.13 -0.90
N ILE A 280 0.59 -3.18 0.04
CA ILE A 280 1.10 -3.40 1.41
C ILE A 280 -0.06 -3.49 2.39
N THR A 281 0.13 -4.29 3.44
CA THR A 281 -0.84 -4.42 4.52
C THR A 281 -0.97 -3.12 5.33
N ALA A 282 -2.10 -2.94 6.03
CA ALA A 282 -2.27 -1.83 6.97
C ALA A 282 -1.18 -1.81 8.06
N GLN A 283 -0.71 -2.99 8.49
CA GLN A 283 0.40 -3.11 9.45
C GLN A 283 1.72 -2.57 8.88
N ALA A 284 2.03 -2.89 7.63
CA ALA A 284 3.22 -2.37 6.95
C ALA A 284 3.12 -0.85 6.74
N ALA A 285 1.97 -0.36 6.29
CA ALA A 285 1.71 1.08 6.17
C ALA A 285 1.84 1.79 7.52
N GLY A 286 1.28 1.23 8.60
CA GLY A 286 1.41 1.73 9.96
C GLY A 286 2.85 1.73 10.48
N THR A 287 3.68 0.77 10.06
CA THR A 287 5.12 0.74 10.38
C THR A 287 5.86 1.89 9.69
N ILE A 288 5.52 2.18 8.44
CA ILE A 288 6.07 3.30 7.67
C ILE A 288 5.65 4.64 8.26
N LEU A 289 4.36 4.84 8.52
CA LEU A 289 3.84 6.02 9.22
C LEU A 289 4.52 6.20 10.59
N GLY A 290 4.59 5.10 11.35
CA GLY A 290 5.18 5.06 12.66
C GLY A 290 6.66 5.40 12.70
N GLN A 291 7.37 5.42 11.56
CA GLN A 291 8.77 5.90 11.47
C GLN A 291 8.86 7.42 11.62
N PHE A 292 7.82 8.13 11.20
CA PHE A 292 7.78 9.59 11.15
C PHE A 292 6.89 10.21 12.24
N ILE A 293 6.12 9.42 12.98
CA ILE A 293 5.29 9.89 14.09
C ILE A 293 6.07 9.87 15.41
N TYR A 294 5.87 10.90 16.25
CA TYR A 294 6.42 10.99 17.61
C TYR A 294 5.46 11.65 18.61
#